data_AF-K6E0P2-F1
#
_entry.id   AF-K6E0P2-F1
#
_cell.length_a   1.000
_cell.length_b   1.000
_cell.length_c   1.000
_cell.angle_alpha   90.00
_cell.angle_beta   90.00
_cell.angle_gamma   90.00
#
_symmetry.space_group_name_H-M   'P 1'
#
loop_
_entity.id
_entity.type
_entity.pdbx_description
1 polymer ?
#
loop_
_entity_poly.entity_id
_entity_poly.type
_entity_poly.pdbx_seq_one_letter_code
_entity_poly.pdbx_strand_id
1 'polypeptide(L)'
;MTIIKDPTAHAEMQAIRAACKVLNSYQLTDCELYTSCEPCPMCLGAIFWSRLKIVYYGCTKEDAAKIGFDDQFIYTQLDLPPNQRSIPMYRVLPPNTYAPFNAWISKPNKKKY
;
A
#
# COMPACT_ATOMS: atom_id res chain seq x y z
N MET A 1 3.28 14.41 6.24
CA MET A 1 2.06 14.39 5.41
C MET A 1 1.53 15.78 5.10
N THR A 2 1.22 16.61 6.11
CA THR A 2 0.63 17.96 5.92
C THR A 2 1.52 18.95 5.15
N ILE A 3 2.85 18.87 5.32
CA ILE A 3 3.81 19.79 4.69
C ILE A 3 3.84 19.66 3.16
N ILE A 4 3.71 18.43 2.66
CA ILE A 4 3.78 18.10 1.23
C ILE A 4 2.39 17.93 0.58
N LYS A 5 1.32 18.15 1.35
CA LYS A 5 -0.08 18.07 0.90
C LYS A 5 -0.42 16.80 0.12
N ASP A 6 0.24 15.70 0.45
CA ASP A 6 0.04 14.37 -0.13
C ASP A 6 -0.36 13.40 0.99
N PRO A 7 -1.61 12.93 1.04
CA PRO A 7 -2.06 11.99 2.07
C PRO A 7 -1.39 10.62 1.93
N THR A 8 -0.79 10.29 0.79
CA THR A 8 -0.04 9.04 0.60
C THR A 8 1.40 9.13 1.11
N ALA A 9 1.86 10.32 1.50
CA ALA A 9 3.24 10.56 1.88
C ALA A 9 3.55 10.20 3.34
N HIS A 10 3.25 8.94 3.68
CA HIS A 10 3.72 8.28 4.89
C HIS A 10 5.24 8.01 4.81
N ALA A 11 5.88 7.80 5.97
CA ALA A 11 7.33 7.64 6.05
C ALA A 11 7.81 6.44 5.22
N GLU A 12 7.11 5.32 5.32
CA GLU A 12 7.39 4.06 4.61
C GLU A 12 7.24 4.25 3.10
N MET A 13 6.18 4.96 2.67
CA MET A 13 5.95 5.27 1.25
C MET A 13 7.08 6.11 0.67
N GLN A 14 7.54 7.11 1.40
CA GLN A 14 8.64 7.98 0.95
C GLN A 14 9.97 7.22 0.93
N ALA A 15 10.24 6.39 1.93
CA ALA A 15 11.43 5.55 1.99
C ALA A 15 11.49 4.57 0.81
N ILE A 16 10.40 3.85 0.53
CA ILE A 16 10.31 2.92 -0.61
C ILE A 16 10.52 3.67 -1.93
N ARG A 17 9.83 4.80 -2.14
CA ARG A 17 9.98 5.62 -3.35
C ARG A 17 11.42 6.11 -3.55
N ALA A 18 12.09 6.53 -2.47
CA ALA A 18 13.48 6.97 -2.52
C ALA A 18 14.43 5.81 -2.86
N ALA A 19 14.29 4.66 -2.20
CA ALA A 19 15.12 3.47 -2.45
C ALA A 19 14.98 2.97 -3.90
N CYS A 20 13.74 2.89 -4.41
CA CYS A 20 13.48 2.52 -5.81
C CYS A 20 14.18 3.45 -6.81
N LYS A 21 14.21 4.75 -6.54
CA LYS A 21 14.93 5.74 -7.38
C LYS A 21 16.44 5.52 -7.34
N VAL A 22 17.00 5.32 -6.15
CA VAL A 22 18.45 5.11 -5.97
C VAL A 22 18.91 3.84 -6.67
N LEU A 23 18.16 2.74 -6.51
CA LEU A 23 18.49 1.44 -7.10
C LEU A 23 18.05 1.30 -8.56
N ASN A 24 17.37 2.31 -9.11
CA ASN A 24 16.74 2.26 -10.42
C ASN A 24 15.93 0.97 -10.64
N SER A 25 15.17 0.58 -9.61
CA SER A 25 14.42 -0.65 -9.53
C SER A 25 13.04 -0.38 -8.94
N TYR A 26 12.06 -1.21 -9.29
CA TYR A 26 10.74 -1.22 -8.65
C TYR A 26 10.61 -2.33 -7.60
N GLN A 27 11.69 -3.05 -7.34
CA GLN A 27 11.81 -4.17 -6.42
C GLN A 27 12.93 -3.89 -5.42
N LEU A 28 12.68 -4.20 -4.15
CA LEU A 28 13.55 -4.00 -3.00
C LEU A 28 13.82 -5.34 -2.27
N THR A 29 13.97 -6.42 -3.04
CA THR A 29 14.06 -7.81 -2.55
C THR A 29 15.20 -8.08 -1.58
N ASP A 30 16.29 -7.32 -1.69
CA ASP A 30 17.47 -7.43 -0.83
C ASP A 30 17.54 -6.31 0.21
N CYS A 31 16.47 -5.52 0.35
CA CYS A 31 16.39 -4.43 1.31
C CYS A 31 15.52 -4.81 2.51
N GLU A 32 15.86 -4.21 3.65
CA GLU A 32 15.12 -4.28 4.89
C GLU A 32 14.58 -2.89 5.23
N LEU A 33 13.36 -2.81 5.75
CA LEU A 33 12.73 -1.55 6.12
C LEU A 33 12.68 -1.43 7.64
N TYR A 34 13.13 -0.30 8.16
CA TYR A 34 13.00 0.07 9.56
C TYR A 34 12.02 1.24 9.64
N THR A 35 10.94 1.07 10.40
CA THR A 35 9.90 2.09 10.57
C THR A 35 9.66 2.37 12.05
N SER A 36 9.33 3.60 12.40
CA SER A 36 9.05 4.00 13.79
C SER A 36 7.76 3.40 14.34
N CYS A 37 6.81 3.05 13.48
CA CYS A 37 5.52 2.51 13.85
C CYS A 37 5.13 1.39 12.88
N GLU A 38 4.35 0.41 13.37
CA GLU A 38 3.75 -0.65 12.58
C GLU A 38 3.04 -0.04 11.34
N PRO A 39 3.30 -0.55 10.12
CA PRO A 39 2.76 0.03 8.90
C PRO A 39 1.22 -0.01 8.85
N CYS A 40 0.61 1.10 8.43
CA CYS A 40 -0.82 1.15 8.14
C CYS A 40 -1.16 0.30 6.89
N PRO A 41 -2.44 0.02 6.59
CA PRO A 41 -2.83 -0.82 5.45
C PRO A 41 -2.27 -0.38 4.09
N MET A 42 -2.17 0.94 3.87
CA MET A 42 -1.58 1.48 2.65
C MET A 42 -0.07 1.16 2.57
N CYS A 43 0.68 1.44 3.63
CA CYS A 43 2.12 1.19 3.70
C CYS A 43 2.42 -0.31 3.64
N LEU A 44 1.62 -1.14 4.31
CA LEU A 44 1.71 -2.59 4.25
C LEU A 44 1.55 -3.10 2.81
N GLY A 45 0.55 -2.60 2.08
CA GLY A 45 0.38 -2.92 0.66
C GLY A 45 1.61 -2.56 -0.17
N ALA A 46 2.17 -1.35 0.03
CA ALA A 46 3.39 -0.92 -0.67
C ALA A 46 4.61 -1.79 -0.34
N ILE A 47 4.77 -2.21 0.91
CA ILE A 47 5.82 -3.14 1.34
C ILE A 47 5.72 -4.45 0.55
N PHE A 48 4.53 -5.06 0.47
CA PHE A 48 4.32 -6.27 -0.32
C PHE A 48 4.56 -6.07 -1.82
N TRP A 49 4.15 -4.94 -2.41
CA TRP A 49 4.44 -4.65 -3.82
C TRP A 49 5.92 -4.43 -4.10
N SER A 50 6.66 -3.86 -3.15
CA SER A 50 8.10 -3.65 -3.26
C SER A 50 8.94 -4.88 -2.93
N ARG A 51 8.33 -5.96 -2.41
CA ARG A 51 8.96 -7.23 -2.04
C ARG A 51 10.13 -7.07 -1.06
N LEU A 52 10.04 -6.14 -0.12
CA LEU A 52 11.02 -6.00 0.96
C LEU A 52 11.24 -7.35 1.68
N LYS A 53 12.48 -7.60 2.06
CA LYS A 53 12.87 -8.85 2.70
C LYS A 53 12.29 -8.96 4.10
N ILE A 54 12.44 -7.90 4.90
CA ILE A 54 12.05 -7.85 6.31
C ILE A 54 11.61 -6.42 6.65
N VAL A 55 10.67 -6.29 7.59
CA VAL A 55 10.28 -5.02 8.20
C VAL A 55 10.47 -5.09 9.72
N TYR A 56 11.17 -4.11 10.26
CA TYR A 56 11.32 -3.88 11.71
C TYR A 56 10.53 -2.63 12.09
N TYR A 57 9.75 -2.70 13.18
CA TYR A 57 8.95 -1.57 13.65
C TYR A 57 9.11 -1.34 15.16
N GLY A 58 8.95 -0.08 15.58
CA GLY A 58 9.02 0.35 16.98
C GLY A 58 7.66 0.29 17.69
N CYS A 59 6.83 1.32 17.49
CA CYS A 59 5.49 1.43 18.06
C CYS A 59 4.46 0.54 17.33
N THR A 60 3.36 0.17 17.99
CA THR A 60 2.30 -0.64 17.36
C THR A 60 1.17 0.23 16.80
N LYS A 61 0.29 -0.36 15.98
CA LYS A 61 -0.93 0.31 15.51
C LYS A 61 -1.85 0.74 16.65
N GLU A 62 -1.85 0.03 17.78
CA GLU A 62 -2.62 0.41 18.97
C GLU A 62 -2.05 1.68 19.61
N ASP A 63 -0.72 1.86 19.59
CA ASP A 63 -0.09 3.08 20.08
C ASP A 63 -0.43 4.28 19.20
N ALA A 64 -0.45 4.09 17.88
CA ALA A 64 -0.91 5.11 16.94
C ALA A 64 -2.39 5.46 17.14
N ALA A 65 -3.25 4.45 17.37
CA ALA A 65 -4.67 4.66 17.61
C ALA A 65 -4.95 5.49 18.88
N LYS A 66 -4.18 5.28 19.96
CA LYS A 66 -4.34 6.04 21.23
C LYS A 66 -4.14 7.54 21.06
N ILE A 67 -3.36 7.97 20.08
CA ILE A 67 -3.08 9.39 19.80
C ILE A 67 -3.93 9.94 18.64
N GLY A 68 -4.96 9.20 18.22
CA GLY A 68 -5.96 9.66 17.25
C GLY A 68 -5.60 9.41 15.79
N PHE A 69 -4.67 8.51 15.50
CA PHE A 69 -4.46 8.04 14.13
C PHE A 69 -5.43 6.92 13.74
N ASP A 70 -5.91 6.96 12.49
CA ASP A 70 -6.93 6.06 11.96
C ASP A 70 -6.39 4.69 11.50
N ASP A 71 -5.12 4.37 11.74
CA ASP A 71 -4.47 3.15 11.26
C ASP A 71 -5.28 1.89 11.61
N GLN A 72 -5.69 1.77 12.87
CA GLN A 72 -6.53 0.68 13.34
C GLN A 72 -7.93 0.70 12.71
N PHE A 73 -8.51 1.89 12.49
CA PHE A 73 -9.81 2.02 11.84
C PHE A 73 -9.77 1.54 10.40
N ILE A 74 -8.72 1.87 9.63
CA ILE A 74 -8.60 1.42 8.23
C ILE A 74 -8.43 -0.10 8.18
N TYR A 75 -7.71 -0.71 9.13
CA TYR A 75 -7.63 -2.17 9.24
C TYR A 75 -9.01 -2.82 9.41
N THR A 76 -9.89 -2.29 10.25
CA THR A 76 -11.24 -2.86 10.43
C THR A 76 -12.12 -2.73 9.18
N GLN A 77 -11.88 -1.72 8.33
CA GLN A 77 -12.61 -1.58 7.06
C GLN A 77 -12.29 -2.71 6.06
N LEU A 78 -11.12 -3.34 6.16
CA LEU A 78 -10.73 -4.42 5.25
C LEU A 78 -11.58 -5.68 5.45
N ASP A 79 -12.01 -5.94 6.69
CA ASP A 79 -12.81 -7.11 7.07
C ASP A 79 -14.29 -6.97 6.70
N LEU A 80 -14.75 -5.75 6.42
CA LEU A 80 -16.15 -5.48 6.05
C LEU A 80 -16.40 -5.79 4.56
N PRO A 81 -17.60 -6.31 4.21
CA PRO A 81 -18.07 -6.33 2.83
C PRO A 81 -17.90 -4.95 2.18
N PRO A 82 -17.49 -4.86 0.90
CA PRO A 82 -17.16 -3.58 0.29
C PRO A 82 -18.28 -2.52 0.38
N ASN A 83 -19.55 -2.94 0.31
CA ASN A 83 -20.72 -2.07 0.43
C ASN A 83 -21.08 -1.67 1.87
N GLN A 84 -20.45 -2.26 2.88
CA GLN A 84 -20.67 -1.98 4.31
C GLN A 84 -19.52 -1.21 4.97
N ARG A 85 -18.46 -0.91 4.21
CA ARG A 85 -17.37 -0.02 4.66
C ARG A 85 -17.90 1.38 4.90
N SER A 86 -17.23 2.15 5.76
CA SER A 86 -17.49 3.58 5.96
C SER A 86 -17.37 4.38 4.66
N ILE A 87 -16.54 3.91 3.72
CA ILE A 87 -16.54 4.34 2.32
C ILE A 87 -17.13 3.17 1.51
N PRO A 88 -18.44 3.16 1.23
CA PRO A 88 -19.08 2.04 0.56
C PRO A 88 -18.61 1.94 -0.90
N MET A 89 -18.29 0.73 -1.31
CA MET A 89 -17.83 0.40 -2.66
C MET A 89 -18.83 -0.52 -3.35
N TYR A 90 -19.24 -0.15 -4.56
CA TYR A 90 -20.19 -0.91 -5.36
C TYR A 90 -19.51 -1.44 -6.63
N ARG A 91 -19.68 -2.74 -6.89
CA ARG A 91 -19.17 -3.36 -8.11
C ARG A 91 -20.11 -3.04 -9.27
N VAL A 92 -19.61 -2.34 -10.28
CA VAL A 92 -20.31 -2.09 -11.55
C VAL A 92 -19.60 -2.86 -12.66
N LEU A 93 -20.36 -3.55 -13.51
CA LEU A 93 -19.85 -4.42 -14.57
C LEU A 93 -20.35 -3.94 -15.95
N PRO A 94 -19.80 -2.85 -16.51
CA PRO A 94 -20.13 -2.44 -17.87
C PRO A 94 -19.68 -3.50 -18.91
N PRO A 95 -20.22 -3.47 -20.14
CA PRO A 95 -19.63 -4.21 -21.25
C PRO A 95 -18.13 -3.95 -21.35
N ASN A 96 -17.33 -4.97 -21.69
CA ASN A 96 -15.87 -4.89 -21.76
C ASN A 96 -15.13 -4.63 -20.42
N THR A 97 -15.75 -4.87 -19.26
CA THR A 97 -15.07 -4.76 -17.94
C THR A 97 -13.71 -5.46 -17.90
N TYR A 98 -13.59 -6.62 -18.54
CA TYR A 98 -12.37 -7.42 -18.55
C TYR A 98 -11.34 -7.01 -19.61
N ALA A 99 -11.63 -5.99 -20.44
CA ALA A 99 -10.74 -5.57 -21.52
C ALA A 99 -9.32 -5.21 -21.04
N PRO A 100 -9.11 -4.49 -19.91
CA PRO A 100 -7.76 -4.22 -19.40
C PRO A 100 -7.00 -5.50 -19.03
N PHE A 101 -7.68 -6.47 -18.40
CA PHE A 101 -7.08 -7.76 -18.06
C PHE A 101 -6.74 -8.58 -19.31
N ASN A 102 -7.64 -8.63 -20.29
CA ASN A 102 -7.40 -9.32 -21.55
C ASN A 102 -6.23 -8.68 -22.31
N ALA A 103 -6.16 -7.36 -22.38
CA ALA A 103 -5.05 -6.63 -22.99
C ALA A 103 -3.73 -6.93 -22.28
N TRP A 104 -3.72 -7.02 -20.94
CA TRP A 104 -2.54 -7.43 -20.18
C TRP A 104 -2.13 -8.87 -20.46
N ILE A 105 -3.09 -9.80 -20.56
CA ILE A 105 -2.82 -11.21 -20.88
C ILE A 105 -2.18 -11.34 -22.26
N SER A 106 -2.72 -10.66 -23.27
CA SER A 106 -2.26 -10.73 -24.65
C SER A 106 -0.97 -9.95 -24.94
N LYS A 107 -0.45 -9.16 -23.99
CA LYS A 107 0.78 -8.38 -24.18
C LYS A 107 2.02 -9.28 -24.16
N PRO A 108 2.78 -9.40 -25.28
CA PRO A 108 3.91 -10.34 -25.36
C PRO A 108 5.09 -9.95 -24.45
N ASN A 109 5.37 -8.65 -24.29
CA ASN A 109 6.49 -8.13 -23.50
C ASN A 109 6.02 -7.47 -22.19
N LYS A 110 5.11 -8.12 -21.46
CA LYS A 110 4.67 -7.61 -20.15
C LYS A 110 5.74 -7.82 -19.08
N LYS A 111 6.03 -6.78 -18.30
CA LYS A 111 6.84 -6.89 -17.08
C LYS A 111 5.92 -7.19 -15.91
N LYS A 112 6.10 -8.34 -15.26
CA LYS A 112 5.38 -8.66 -14.02
C LYS A 112 5.93 -7.80 -12.88
N TYR A 113 5.05 -7.37 -11.99
CA TYR A 113 5.35 -6.62 -10.77
C TYR A 113 4.54 -7.20 -9.61
#